data_AF-A0A0G1I3C7-F1
#
_entry.id   AF-A0A0G1I3C7-F1
#
_cell.length_a   1.000
_cell.length_b   1.000
_cell.length_c   1.000
_cell.angle_alpha   90.00
_cell.angle_beta   90.00
_cell.angle_gamma   90.00
#
_symmetry.space_group_name_H-M   'P 1'
#
loop_
_entity.id
_entity.type
_entity.pdbx_description
1 polymer ?
#
loop_
_entity_poly.entity_id
_entity_poly.type
_entity_poly.pdbx_seq_one_letter_code
_entity_poly.pdbx_strand_id
1 'polypeptide(L)' 'MSKADSEGKITRIQLCGAKGCCPTVEIHHGSDKVVITDDDGGKVTLTKEQWREALAKVNVDA' A
#
# COMPACT_ATOMS: atom_id res chain seq x y z
N MET A 1 -11.51 22.79 -9.86
CA MET A 1 -10.16 22.70 -9.24
C MET A 1 -9.96 21.27 -8.79
N SER A 2 -9.17 20.48 -9.52
CA SER A 2 -8.51 19.28 -9.00
C SER A 2 -7.19 19.16 -9.74
N LYS A 3 -6.17 19.76 -9.12
CA LYS A 3 -4.79 19.71 -9.55
C LYS A 3 -4.32 18.27 -9.35
N ALA A 4 -4.20 17.51 -10.44
CA ALA A 4 -3.50 16.24 -10.42
C ALA A 4 -2.01 16.58 -10.51
N ASP A 5 -1.43 16.79 -9.32
CA ASP A 5 -0.01 16.90 -9.05
C ASP A 5 0.78 15.84 -9.83
N SER A 6 1.89 16.28 -10.42
CA SER A 6 2.96 15.55 -11.09
C SER A 6 2.90 14.04 -11.01
N GLU A 7 2.88 13.39 -12.18
CA GLU A 7 2.93 11.94 -12.44
C GLU A 7 4.11 11.21 -11.77
N GLY A 8 4.09 11.13 -10.43
CA GLY A 8 4.86 10.13 -9.71
C GLY A 8 4.16 8.80 -9.96
N LYS A 9 4.72 7.96 -10.83
CA LYS A 9 4.23 6.60 -11.14
C LYS A 9 3.62 5.96 -9.88
N ILE A 10 2.37 5.53 -9.95
CA ILE A 10 1.69 4.80 -8.87
C ILE A 10 1.53 3.35 -9.31
N THR A 11 2.00 2.41 -8.50
CA THR A 11 1.72 0.99 -8.69
C THR A 11 0.60 0.58 -7.74
N ARG A 12 -0.52 0.09 -8.27
CA ARG A 12 -1.64 -0.41 -7.47
C ARG A 12 -1.70 -1.93 -7.54
N ILE A 13 -1.79 -2.59 -6.39
CA ILE A 13 -1.84 -4.04 -6.22
C ILE A 13 -3.03 -4.36 -5.32
N GLN A 14 -3.91 -5.25 -5.77
CA GLN A 14 -5.01 -5.74 -4.94
C GLN A 14 -4.62 -7.10 -4.39
N LEU A 15 -4.60 -7.23 -3.07
CA LEU A 15 -4.16 -8.43 -2.35
C LEU A 15 -5.38 -9.30 -2.01
N CYS A 16 -6.02 -9.85 -3.03
CA CYS A 16 -7.12 -10.81 -2.81
C CYS A 16 -6.57 -12.17 -2.40
N GLY A 17 -6.87 -12.59 -1.17
CA GLY A 17 -6.65 -13.97 -0.71
C GLY A 17 -7.77 -14.92 -1.13
N ALA A 18 -7.69 -16.19 -0.73
CA ALA A 18 -8.74 -17.19 -0.97
C ALA A 18 -9.99 -16.99 -0.10
N LYS A 19 -9.94 -16.13 0.93
CA LYS A 19 -11.07 -15.83 1.82
C LYS A 19 -11.18 -14.33 2.12
N GLY A 20 -12.24 -13.71 1.58
CA GLY A 20 -12.91 -12.53 2.14
C GLY A 20 -12.26 -11.17 1.92
N CYS A 21 -11.01 -10.98 2.36
CA CYS A 21 -10.35 -9.68 2.33
C CYS A 21 -9.51 -9.49 1.05
N CYS A 22 -9.68 -8.33 0.44
CA CYS A 22 -9.02 -7.87 -0.77
C CYS A 22 -8.47 -6.44 -0.59
N PRO A 23 -7.57 -6.20 0.38
CA PRO A 23 -7.00 -4.88 0.58
C PRO A 23 -6.23 -4.42 -0.67
N THR A 24 -6.22 -3.10 -0.89
CA THR A 24 -5.51 -2.46 -1.99
C THR A 24 -4.25 -1.76 -1.48
N VAL A 25 -3.13 -2.02 -2.12
CA VAL A 25 -1.83 -1.39 -1.86
C VAL A 25 -1.47 -0.47 -3.01
N GLU A 26 -1.17 0.79 -2.71
CA GLU A 26 -0.74 1.81 -3.66
C GLU A 26 0.67 2.29 -3.32
N ILE A 27 1.61 2.07 -4.23
CA ILE A 27 3.00 2.48 -4.08
C ILE A 27 3.19 3.75 -4.91
N HIS A 28 3.39 4.88 -4.25
CA HIS A 28 3.62 6.16 -4.90
C HIS A 28 5.13 6.40 -5.05
N HIS A 29 5.67 6.09 -6.22
CA HIS A 29 7.12 6.14 -6.46
C HIS A 29 7.70 7.56 -6.34
N GLY A 30 6.93 8.57 -6.73
CA GLY A 30 7.36 9.98 -6.67
C GLY A 30 7.29 10.63 -5.29
N SER A 31 6.63 10.00 -4.31
CA SER A 31 6.45 10.57 -2.95
C SER A 31 6.89 9.63 -1.83
N ASP A 32 7.62 8.57 -2.17
CA ASP A 32 8.19 7.58 -1.24
C ASP A 32 7.20 7.02 -0.20
N LYS A 33 5.93 6.90 -0.59
CA LYS A 33 4.86 6.44 0.31
C LYS A 33 4.16 5.21 -0.23
N VAL A 34 3.70 4.38 0.70
CA VAL A 34 2.84 3.22 0.45
C VAL A 34 1.53 3.46 1.17
N VAL A 35 0.41 3.32 0.48
CA VAL A 35 -0.93 3.44 1.06
C VAL A 35 -1.60 2.08 1.00
N ILE A 36 -2.09 1.60 2.13
CA ILE A 36 -2.86 0.36 2.23
C ILE A 36 -4.30 0.76 2.55
N THR A 37 -5.24 0.29 1.74
CA THR A 37 -6.67 0.48 1.93
C THR A 37 -7.32 -0.86 2.15
N ASP A 38 -8.01 -1.04 3.27
CA ASP A 38 -8.79 -2.23 3.58
C ASP A 38 -10.13 -2.23 2.81
N ASP A 39 -10.83 -3.36 2.78
CA ASP A 39 -12.14 -3.54 2.13
C ASP A 39 -13.23 -2.62 2.68
N ASP A 40 -13.17 -2.26 3.98
CA ASP A 40 -14.07 -1.28 4.61
C ASP A 40 -13.67 0.18 4.30
N GLY A 41 -12.62 0.40 3.50
CA GLY A 41 -12.13 1.72 3.12
C GLY A 41 -11.22 2.39 4.15
N GLY A 42 -10.88 1.69 5.23
CA GLY A 42 -9.86 2.12 6.21
C GLY A 42 -8.48 2.25 5.54
N LYS A 43 -7.72 3.29 5.88
CA LYS A 43 -6.45 3.61 5.20
C LYS A 43 -5.30 3.77 6.19
N VAL A 44 -4.16 3.20 5.82
CA VAL A 44 -2.87 3.42 6.49
C VAL A 44 -1.86 3.90 5.46
N THR A 45 -1.12 4.95 5.80
CA THR A 45 0.00 5.44 4.98
C THR A 45 1.31 5.14 5.69
N LEU A 46 2.24 4.55 4.95
CA LEU A 46 3.56 4.14 5.43
C LEU A 46 4.63 4.81 4.57
N THR A 47 5.78 5.08 5.19
CA THR A 47 7.02 5.31 4.43
C THR A 47 7.55 3.98 3.88
N LYS A 48 8.48 4.02 2.91
CA LYS A 48 9.13 2.79 2.43
C LYS A 48 9.88 2.04 3.54
N GLU A 49 10.43 2.75 4.52
CA GLU A 49 11.13 2.13 5.67
C GLU A 49 10.16 1.35 6.54
N GLN A 50 9.04 1.97 6.94
CA GLN A 50 8.01 1.30 7.72
C GLN A 50 7.41 0.11 6.98
N TRP A 51 7.27 0.21 5.65
CA TRP A 51 6.83 -0.90 4.82
C TRP A 51 7.83 -2.07 4.84
N ARG A 52 9.14 -1.79 4.75
CA ARG A 52 10.20 -2.82 4.86
C ARG A 52 10.20 -3.49 6.24
N GLU A 53 10.06 -2.70 7.30
CA GLU A 53 9.96 -3.24 8.67
C GLU A 53 8.71 -4.11 8.85
N ALA A 54 7.57 -3.69 8.29
CA ALA A 54 6.34 -4.48 8.33
C ALA A 54 6.52 -5.82 7.61
N LEU A 55 7.11 -5.83 6.42
CA LEU A 55 7.42 -7.06 5.68
C LEU A 55 8.37 -7.98 6.47
N ALA A 56 9.42 -7.43 7.09
CA ALA A 56 10.34 -8.21 7.91
C ALA A 56 9.65 -8.90 9.10
N LYS A 57 8.59 -8.30 9.65
CA LYS A 57 7.80 -8.88 10.76
C LYS A 57 6.81 -9.94 10.30
N VAL A 58 6.35 -9.88 9.04
CA VAL A 58 5.43 -10.88 8.46
C VAL A 58 6.18 -12.13 7.99
N ASN A 59 7.48 -12.03 7.71
CA ASN A 59 8.35 -13.16 7.35
C ASN A 59 8.79 -14.03 8.55
N VAL A 60 8.11 -13.96 9.70
CA VAL A 60 8.23 -14.93 10.79
C VAL A 60 7.28 -16.09 10.49
N ASP A 61 7.86 -17.29 10.36
CA ASP A 61 7.27 -18.59 10.02
C ASP A 61 7.17 -18.93 8.51
N ALA A 62 8.34 -19.18 7.90
CA ALA A 62 8.49 -20.10 6.76
C ALA A 62 9.51 -21.19 7.13
#